data_AF-A0A3D4PUY1-F1
#
_entry.id   AF-A0A3D4PUY1-F1
#
_cell.length_a   1.000
_cell.length_b   1.000
_cell.length_c   1.000
_cell.angle_alpha   90.00
_cell.angle_beta   90.00
_cell.angle_gamma   90.00
#
_symmetry.space_group_name_H-M   'P 1'
#
loop_
_entity.id
_entity.type
_entity.pdbx_description
1 polymer ?
#
loop_
_entity_poly.entity_id
_entity_poly.type
_entity_poly.pdbx_seq_one_letter_code
_entity_poly.pdbx_strand_id
1 'polypeptide(L)' 'MDAVKRATEAVMPFGSRVSLVLKADIRPGHEGELDGKIERLERAIDGADAS' A
#
# COMPACT_ATOMS: atom_id res chain seq x y z
N MET A 1 -0.16 13.71 -5.90
CA MET A 1 -1.30 12.77 -5.86
C MET A 1 -1.99 12.69 -7.22
N ASP A 2 -1.34 12.14 -8.23
CA ASP A 2 -1.93 12.07 -9.59
C ASP A 2 -2.74 10.77 -9.79
N ALA A 3 -2.15 9.61 -9.45
CA ALA A 3 -2.82 8.31 -9.57
C ALA A 3 -4.14 8.22 -8.78
N VAL A 4 -4.15 8.69 -7.53
CA VAL A 4 -5.35 8.68 -6.67
C VAL A 4 -6.47 9.54 -7.27
N LYS A 5 -6.12 10.70 -7.85
CA LYS A 5 -7.08 11.58 -8.51
C LYS A 5 -7.70 10.90 -9.73
N ARG A 6 -6.88 10.35 -10.62
CA ARG A 6 -7.39 9.62 -11.80
C ARG A 6 -8.28 8.43 -11.42
N ALA A 7 -7.90 7.68 -10.39
CA ALA A 7 -8.72 6.59 -9.89
C ALA A 7 -10.09 7.09 -9.38
N THR A 8 -10.11 8.23 -8.68
CA THR A 8 -11.35 8.85 -8.18
C THR A 8 -12.24 9.33 -9.33
N GLU A 9 -11.67 9.99 -10.34
CA GLU A 9 -12.38 10.49 -11.52
C GLU A 9 -12.99 9.33 -12.33
N ALA A 10 -12.26 8.23 -12.50
CA ALA A 10 -12.73 7.06 -13.22
C ALA A 10 -13.98 6.41 -12.60
N VAL A 11 -14.13 6.50 -11.27
CA VAL A 11 -15.28 5.91 -10.56
C VAL A 11 -16.42 6.91 -10.29
N MET A 12 -16.20 8.20 -10.54
CA MET A 12 -17.17 9.27 -10.31
C MET A 12 -18.50 9.11 -11.09
N PRO A 13 -18.54 8.57 -12.32
CA PRO A 13 -19.79 8.36 -13.04
C PRO A 13 -20.76 7.36 -12.38
N PHE A 14 -20.28 6.51 -11.46
CA PHE A 14 -21.06 5.43 -10.86
C PHE A 14 -21.77 5.83 -9.56
N GLY A 15 -21.66 7.09 -9.12
CA GLY A 15 -22.34 7.56 -7.93
C GLY A 15 -22.20 9.06 -7.69
N SER A 16 -23.09 9.64 -6.88
CA SER A 16 -23.04 11.06 -6.53
C SER A 16 -21.87 11.43 -5.61
N ARG A 17 -21.18 10.44 -5.04
CA ARG A 17 -20.04 10.62 -4.13
C ARG A 17 -19.09 9.42 -4.19
N VAL A 18 -17.79 9.71 -4.13
CA VAL A 18 -16.72 8.73 -3.96
C VAL A 18 -16.07 8.94 -2.59
N SER A 19 -15.99 7.89 -1.78
CA SER A 19 -15.25 7.92 -0.51
C SER A 19 -13.88 7.29 -0.69
N LEU A 20 -12.84 7.88 -0.10
CA LEU A 20 -11.48 7.39 -0.20
C LEU A 20 -10.96 7.02 1.19
N VAL A 21 -10.31 5.86 1.27
CA VAL A 21 -9.48 5.48 2.43
C VAL A 21 -8.06 5.33 1.91
N LEU A 22 -7.16 6.19 2.38
CA LEU A 22 -5.78 6.19 1.95
C LEU A 22 -4.87 5.87 3.14
N LYS A 23 -3.89 5.01 2.90
CA LYS A 23 -2.74 4.81 3.79
C LYS A 23 -1.49 5.09 2.97
N ALA A 24 -0.60 5.88 3.55
CA ALA A 24 0.71 6.15 2.98
C ALA A 24 1.76 5.84 4.05
N ASP A 25 2.73 5.03 3.68
CA ASP A 25 3.89 4.77 4.52
C ASP A 25 5.05 5.62 4.00
N ILE A 26 5.39 6.67 4.74
CA ILE A 26 6.37 7.67 4.33
C ILE A 26 7.53 7.61 5.31
N ARG A 27 8.67 7.09 4.86
CA ARG A 27 9.90 6.97 5.63
C ARG A 27 11.07 7.51 4.81
N PRO A 28 11.62 8.69 5.14
CA PRO A 28 12.75 9.26 4.42
C PRO A 28 13.97 8.32 4.43
N GLY A 29 14.65 8.20 3.30
CA GLY A 29 15.84 7.35 3.15
C GLY A 29 15.55 5.85 2.98
N HIS A 30 14.27 5.44 2.93
CA HIS A 30 13.85 4.08 2.64
C HIS A 30 13.20 4.00 1.26
N GLU A 31 13.70 3.10 0.41
CA GLU A 31 13.16 2.80 -0.92
C GLU A 31 12.77 1.32 -1.01
N GLY A 32 11.89 0.95 -1.94
CA GLY A 32 11.49 -0.46 -2.14
C GLY A 32 10.69 -1.09 -0.99
N GLU A 33 10.10 -0.27 -0.11
CA GLU A 33 9.45 -0.75 1.12
C GLU A 33 8.20 -1.63 0.91
N LEU A 34 7.63 -1.71 -0.30
CA LEU A 34 6.58 -2.70 -0.58
C LEU A 34 7.15 -4.12 -0.53
N ASP A 35 8.17 -4.38 -1.35
CA ASP A 35 8.82 -5.69 -1.43
C ASP A 35 9.59 -5.99 -0.14
N GLY A 36 10.35 -5.01 0.37
CA GLY A 36 11.14 -5.18 1.59
C GLY A 36 10.31 -5.52 2.84
N LYS A 37 9.02 -5.13 2.88
CA LYS A 37 8.10 -5.56 3.95
C LYS A 37 7.73 -7.03 3.84
N ILE A 38 7.46 -7.50 2.63
CA ILE A 38 7.12 -8.89 2.37
C ILE A 38 8.32 -9.77 2.73
N GLU A 39 9.51 -9.44 2.24
CA GLU A 39 10.73 -10.20 2.55
C GLU A 39 11.02 -10.28 4.05
N ARG A 40 10.83 -9.17 4.79
CA ARG A 40 10.99 -9.16 6.25
C ARG A 40 9.97 -10.04 6.95
N LEU A 41 8.73 -10.03 6.48
CA LEU A 41 7.66 -10.86 7.03
C LEU A 41 7.93 -12.35 6.77
N GLU A 42 8.27 -12.72 5.53
CA GLU A 42 8.56 -14.10 5.14
C GLU A 42 9.72 -14.68 5.99
N ARG A 43 10.82 -13.95 6.14
CA ARG A 43 11.92 -14.38 7.01
C ARG A 43 11.51 -14.58 8.47
N ALA A 44 10.61 -13.75 8.98
CA ALA A 44 10.13 -13.86 10.36
C ALA A 44 9.25 -15.08 10.56
N ILE A 45 8.45 -15.43 9.56
CA ILE A 45 7.62 -16.65 9.55
C ILE A 45 8.53 -17.89 9.49
N ASP A 46 9.47 -17.95 8.54
CA ASP A 46 10.39 -19.08 8.40
C ASP A 46 11.21 -19.32 9.68
N GLY A 47 11.66 -18.24 10.33
CA GLY A 47 12.38 -18.33 11.60
C GLY A 47 11.53 -18.79 12.78
N ALA A 48 10.22 -18.55 12.75
CA ALA A 48 9.28 -19.02 13.78
C ALA A 48 8.91 -20.49 13.61
N ASP A 49 8.80 -20.97 12.37
CA ASP A 49 8.51 -22.39 12.07
C ASP A 49 9.72 -23.31 12.34
N ALA A 50 10.93 -22.75 12.38
CA ALA A 50 12.16 -23.47 12.69
C ALA A 50 12.45 -23.62 14.21
N SER A 51 11.57 -23.09 15.08
CA SER A 51 11.73 -23.08 16.55
C SER A 51 10.83 -24.06 17.30
#